data_AF-Q4RXB7-F1
#
_entry.id   AF-Q4RXB7-F1
#
_cell.length_a   1.000
_cell.length_b   1.000
_cell.length_c   1.000
_cell.angle_alpha   90.00
_cell.angle_beta   90.00
_cell.angle_gamma   90.00
#
_symmetry.space_group_name_H-M   'P 1'
#
loop_
_entity.id
_entity.type
_entity.pdbx_description
1 polymer ?
#
loop_
_entity_poly.entity_id
_entity_poly.type
_entity_poly.pdbx_seq_one_letter_code
_entity_poly.pdbx_strand_id
1 'polypeptide(L)' 'MNELHSRYAAEGLVILGAPCNQFGHQENCKNEEILKSLKYVRPGGDFQPKFQLLEKVDVNGKDAHPLFVYLKEK' A
#
# COMPACT_ATOMS: atom_id res chain seq x y z
N MET A 1 4.97 9.65 0.98
CA MET A 1 4.58 9.04 -0.31
C MET A 1 3.83 10.03 -1.21
N ASN A 2 2.70 10.62 -0.79
CA ASN A 2 1.97 11.61 -1.62
C ASN A 2 2.83 12.79 -2.09
N GLU A 3 3.72 13.29 -1.23
CA GLU A 3 4.66 14.37 -1.57
C GLU A 3 5.65 13.94 -2.66
N LEU A 4 6.30 12.78 -2.50
CA LEU A 4 7.22 12.22 -3.49
C LEU A 4 6.53 12.02 -4.85
N HIS A 5 5.34 11.41 -4.85
CA HIS A 5 4.55 11.26 -6.07
C HIS A 5 4.25 12.63 -6.71
N SER A 6 3.84 13.62 -5.91
CA SER A 6 3.52 14.96 -6.44
C SER A 6 4.72 15.66 -7.06
N ARG A 7 5.94 15.42 -6.55
CA ARG A 7 7.16 16.05 -7.07
C ARG A 7 7.70 15.34 -8.31
N TYR A 8 7.78 14.01 -8.26
CA TYR A 8 8.59 13.25 -9.22
C TYR A 8 7.78 12.37 -10.19
N ALA A 9 6.44 12.36 -10.12
CA ALA A 9 5.64 11.58 -11.06
C ALA A 9 5.86 12.01 -12.52
N ALA A 10 6.05 13.30 -12.77
CA ALA A 10 6.36 13.82 -14.11
C ALA A 10 7.77 13.42 -14.60
N GLU A 11 8.67 13.07 -13.67
CA GLU A 11 10.03 12.61 -13.94
C GLU A 11 10.12 11.07 -14.05
N GLY A 12 8.97 10.38 -14.00
CA GLY A 12 8.87 8.93 -14.19
C GLY A 12 8.84 8.11 -12.90
N LEU A 13 8.83 8.74 -11.71
CA LEU A 13 8.64 7.99 -10.47
C LEU A 13 7.21 7.45 -10.36
N VAL A 14 7.07 6.13 -10.23
CA VAL A 14 5.80 5.46 -9.95
C VAL A 14 5.83 4.87 -8.55
N ILE A 15 4.80 5.14 -7.75
CA ILE A 15 4.65 4.57 -6.41
C ILE A 15 3.48 3.59 -6.43
N LEU A 16 3.74 2.37 -5.95
CA LEU A 16 2.73 1.33 -5.74
C LEU A 16 2.70 0.98 -4.26
N GLY A 17 1.52 1.00 -3.65
CA GLY A 17 1.33 0.52 -2.27
C GLY A 17 0.60 -0.82 -2.26
N ALA A 18 1.17 -1.81 -1.59
CA ALA A 18 0.54 -3.12 -1.40
C ALA A 18 0.17 -3.29 0.08
N PRO A 19 -1.12 -3.18 0.44
CA PRO A 19 -1.54 -3.41 1.82
C PRO A 19 -1.19 -4.82 2.29
N CYS A 20 -0.80 -4.99 3.56
CA CYS A 20 -0.42 -6.28 4.12
C CYS A 20 -0.77 -6.35 5.61
N ASN A 21 -1.31 -7.48 6.06
CA ASN A 21 -1.75 -7.67 7.45
C ASN A 21 -0.83 -8.55 8.31
N GLN A 22 0.33 -8.96 7.78
CA GLN A 22 1.23 -9.91 8.46
C GLN A 22 2.04 -9.27 9.60
N PHE A 23 2.04 -7.93 9.72
CA PHE A 23 2.82 -7.21 10.72
C PHE A 23 1.91 -6.66 11.82
N GLY A 24 1.76 -7.41 12.91
CA GLY A 24 0.97 -6.98 14.07
C GLY A 24 -0.50 -6.71 13.76
N HIS A 25 -1.04 -7.31 12.69
CA HIS A 25 -2.42 -7.17 12.26
C HIS A 25 -2.90 -5.71 12.13
N GLN A 26 -2.05 -4.84 11.57
CA GLN A 26 -2.37 -3.41 11.45
C GLN A 26 -3.32 -3.07 10.30
N GLU A 27 -3.56 -3.98 9.36
CA GLU A 27 -4.40 -3.81 8.17
C GLU A 27 -5.55 -4.85 8.15
N ASN A 28 -6.35 -4.82 9.22
CA ASN A 28 -7.50 -5.73 9.40
C ASN A 28 -8.66 -5.42 8.45
N CYS A 29 -8.68 -4.22 7.85
CA CYS A 29 -9.67 -3.81 6.87
C CYS A 29 -9.70 -4.76 5.66
N LYS A 30 -10.88 -4.94 5.07
CA LYS A 30 -11.03 -5.55 3.74
C LYS A 30 -10.58 -4.55 2.67
N ASN A 31 -10.32 -5.06 1.46
CA ASN A 31 -9.86 -4.23 0.33
C ASN A 31 -10.77 -3.00 0.10
N GLU A 32 -12.10 -3.15 0.23
CA GLU A 32 -13.04 -2.03 0.00
C GLU A 32 -13.05 -0.99 1.14
N GLU A 33 -12.47 -1.32 2.29
CA GLU A 33 -12.49 -0.50 3.51
C GLU A 33 -11.20 0.29 3.70
N ILE A 34 -10.08 -0.15 3.11
CA ILE A 34 -8.76 0.47 3.28
C ILE A 34 -8.79 1.96 2.93
N LEU A 35 -9.36 2.32 1.77
CA LEU A 35 -9.47 3.73 1.35
C LEU A 35 -10.34 4.55 2.31
N LYS A 36 -11.40 3.96 2.87
CA LYS A 36 -12.26 4.63 3.86
C LYS A 36 -11.50 4.84 5.17
N SER A 37 -10.74 3.84 5.62
CA SER A 37 -9.90 3.94 6.81
C SER A 37 -8.87 5.06 6.69
N LEU A 38 -8.17 5.14 5.55
CA LEU A 38 -7.21 6.22 5.27
C LEU A 38 -7.87 7.60 5.26
N LYS A 39 -9.06 7.71 4.68
CA LYS A 39 -9.79 8.98 4.52
C LYS A 39 -10.40 9.49 5.84
N TYR A 40 -10.97 8.60 6.64
CA TYR A 40 -11.82 8.98 7.78
C TYR A 40 -11.24 8.65 9.15
N VAL A 41 -10.33 7.68 9.24
CA VAL A 41 -9.81 7.19 10.54
C VAL A 41 -8.36 7.61 10.74
N ARG A 42 -7.46 7.10 9.89
CA ARG A 42 -6.02 7.41 9.97
C ARG A 42 -5.38 7.20 8.60
N PRO A 43 -4.77 8.23 7.97
CA PRO A 43 -4.48 9.56 8.53
C PRO A 43 -5.71 10.42 8.88
N GLY A 44 -6.87 10.16 8.28
CA GLY A 44 -8.07 10.96 8.50
C GLY A 44 -8.02 12.30 7.75
N GLY A 45 -8.99 13.18 8.01
CA GLY A 45 -9.00 14.53 7.43
C GLY A 45 -9.13 14.57 5.91
N ASP A 46 -9.96 13.69 5.34
CA ASP A 46 -10.16 13.54 3.90
C ASP A 46 -8.90 13.16 3.12
N PHE A 47 -7.91 12.57 3.79
CA PHE A 47 -6.69 12.09 3.15
C PHE A 47 -7.00 11.06 2.05
N GLN A 48 -6.38 11.26 0.89
CA GLN A 48 -6.45 10.32 -0.23
C GLN A 48 -5.04 10.05 -0.75
N PRO A 49 -4.64 8.78 -0.94
CA PRO A 49 -3.38 8.45 -1.59
C PRO A 49 -3.40 8.96 -3.04
N LYS A 50 -2.34 9.65 -3.46
CA LYS A 50 -2.16 10.13 -4.84
C LYS A 50 -1.54 9.08 -5.77
N PHE A 51 -1.29 7.89 -5.24
CA PHE A 51 -0.60 6.78 -5.89
C PHE A 51 -1.47 5.53 -5.81
N GLN A 52 -1.17 4.53 -6.64
CA GLN A 52 -1.99 3.34 -6.74
C GLN A 52 -1.80 2.44 -5.52
N LEU A 53 -2.91 2.12 -4.85
CA LEU A 53 -2.98 1.01 -3.91
C LEU A 53 -3.46 -0.23 -4.64
N LEU A 54 -2.72 -1.33 -4.47
CA LEU A 54 -3.08 -2.66 -4.96
C LEU A 54 -4.01 -3.35 -3.96
N GLU A 55 -4.43 -4.57 -4.31
CA GLU A 55 -5.13 -5.43 -3.36
C GLU A 55 -4.22 -5.85 -2.21
N LYS A 56 -4.83 -6.18 -1.06
CA LYS A 56 -4.11 -6.71 0.08
C LYS A 56 -3.46 -8.04 -0.26
N VAL A 57 -2.17 -8.17 0.06
CA VAL A 57 -1.37 -9.37 -0.22
C VAL A 57 -0.52 -9.76 0.98
N ASP A 58 -0.11 -11.02 0.99
CA ASP A 58 0.95 -11.50 1.89
C ASP A 58 2.31 -11.24 1.25
N VAL A 59 3.28 -10.80 2.06
CA VAL A 59 4.64 -10.47 1.61
C VAL A 59 5.67 -11.49 2.10
N ASN A 60 5.30 -12.31 3.09
CA ASN A 60 6.13 -13.33 3.72
C ASN A 60 5.41 -14.69 3.78
N GLY A 61 6.20 -15.75 3.95
CA GLY A 61 5.69 -17.11 4.04
C GLY A 61 5.44 -17.76 2.68
N LYS A 62 4.84 -18.95 2.72
CA LYS A 62 4.57 -19.80 1.54
C LYS A 62 3.54 -19.19 0.58
N ASP A 63 2.65 -18.35 1.10
CA ASP A 63 1.56 -17.71 0.36
C ASP A 63 1.93 -16.27 -0.07
N ALA A 64 3.21 -15.89 0.07
CA ALA A 64 3.70 -14.57 -0.33
C ALA A 64 3.48 -14.33 -1.83
N HIS A 65 3.01 -13.13 -2.17
CA HIS A 65 2.82 -12.75 -3.57
C HIS A 65 4.16 -12.83 -4.34
N PRO A 66 4.19 -13.39 -5.57
CA PRO A 66 5.43 -13.64 -6.31
C PRO A 66 6.34 -12.42 -6.47
N LEU A 67 5.76 -11.23 -6.61
CA LEU A 67 6.52 -9.96 -6.63
C LEU A 67 7.40 -9.78 -5.39
N PHE A 68 6.87 -10.05 -4.19
CA PHE A 68 7.62 -9.89 -2.95
C PHE A 68 8.62 -11.02 -2.72
N VAL A 69 8.36 -12.21 -3.25
CA VAL A 69 9.37 -13.28 -3.28
C VAL A 69 10.57 -12.82 -4.11
N TYR A 70 10.32 -12.36 -5.35
CA TYR A 70 11.36 -11.85 -6.24
C TYR A 70 12.15 -10.69 -5.65
N LEU A 71 11.47 -9.70 -5.05
CA LEU A 71 12.12 -8.52 -4.47
C LEU A 71 12.97 -8.82 -3.24
N LYS A 72 12.71 -9.91 -2.51
CA LYS A 72 13.50 -10.31 -1.33
C LYS A 72 14.72 -11.16 -1.68
N GLU A 73 14.72 -11.81 -2.84
CA GLU A 73 15.84 -12.62 -3.34
C GLU A 73 16.90 -11.79 -4.06
N LYS A 74 16.62 -10.51 -4.35
CA LYS A 74 17.51 -9.56 -4.99
C LYS A 74 18.05 -8.54 -4.01
#